data_AF-A0AA51A4V9-F1
#
_entry.id   AF-A0AA51A4V9-F1
#
_cell.length_a   1.000
_cell.length_b   1.000
_cell.length_c   1.000
_cell.angle_alpha   90.00
_cell.angle_beta   90.00
_cell.angle_gamma   90.00
#
_symmetry.space_group_name_H-M   'P 1'
#
loop_
_entity.id
_entity.type
_entity.pdbx_description
1 polymer ?
#
loop_
_entity_poly.entity_id
_entity_poly.type
_entity_poly.pdbx_seq_one_letter_code
_entity_poly.pdbx_strand_id
1 'polypeptide(L)'
;RLLARKQMVCDVLHPGKPTVSKTEIREKLAKMYKVTPDVVFVFGFKTNFGGGKSTGFALLYDTLDLAKKFEPKHRLARHGLYEKKRPTRKQRKERKNRMKKVRGTKKSKVGAA
;
A
#
# COMPACT_ATOMS: atom_id res chain seq x y z
N ARG A 1 -20.25 -0.11 -10.39
CA ARG A 1 -18.84 0.37 -10.23
C ARG A 1 -17.91 -0.84 -10.17
N LEU A 2 -16.84 -0.90 -10.97
CA LEU A 2 -15.99 -2.10 -11.08
C LEU A 2 -15.17 -2.42 -9.83
N LEU A 3 -14.62 -1.40 -9.16
CA LEU A 3 -13.70 -1.55 -8.02
C LEU A 3 -14.26 -0.99 -6.71
N ALA A 4 -15.56 -0.66 -6.67
CA ALA A 4 -16.26 -0.12 -5.49
C ALA A 4 -15.48 1.00 -4.76
N ARG A 5 -14.94 1.93 -5.55
CA ARG A 5 -14.15 3.07 -5.07
C ARG A 5 -14.36 4.30 -5.91
N LYS A 6 -14.19 5.47 -5.30
CA LYS A 6 -14.04 6.77 -5.97
C LYS A 6 -12.56 7.05 -6.14
N GLN A 7 -12.17 7.56 -7.31
CA GLN A 7 -10.79 7.90 -7.63
C GLN A 7 -10.72 9.39 -7.95
N MET A 8 -9.72 10.08 -7.42
CA MET A 8 -9.55 11.50 -7.64
C MET A 8 -8.07 11.90 -7.61
N VAL A 9 -7.77 13.00 -8.31
CA VAL A 9 -6.53 13.74 -8.16
C VAL A 9 -6.72 14.71 -6.99
N CYS A 10 -5.73 14.81 -6.12
CA CYS A 10 -5.76 15.68 -4.94
C CYS A 10 -4.63 16.71 -5.05
N ASP A 11 -5.03 17.97 -5.08
CA ASP A 11 -4.14 19.12 -4.99
C ASP A 11 -4.13 19.65 -3.56
N VAL A 12 -2.95 19.80 -2.98
CA VAL A 12 -2.76 20.31 -1.62
C VAL A 12 -1.99 21.61 -1.70
N LEU A 13 -2.61 22.70 -1.25
CA LEU A 13 -1.97 24.00 -1.09
C LEU A 13 -1.42 24.11 0.33
N HIS A 14 -0.12 24.39 0.43
CA HIS A 14 0.59 24.52 1.71
C HIS A 14 1.67 25.62 1.62
N PRO A 15 1.29 26.89 1.37
CA PRO A 15 2.25 28.00 1.29
C PRO A 15 2.98 28.17 2.63
N GLY A 16 4.30 28.40 2.56
CA GLY A 16 5.15 28.59 3.75
C GLY A 16 5.30 27.35 4.64
N LYS A 17 4.77 26.19 4.24
CA LYS A 17 4.87 24.93 4.98
C LYS A 17 5.55 23.85 4.15
N PRO A 18 6.26 22.91 4.79
CA PRO A 18 6.77 21.74 4.12
C PRO A 18 5.63 20.86 3.62
N THR A 19 5.98 19.82 2.85
CA THR A 19 5.01 18.85 2.32
C THR A 19 4.18 18.25 3.45
N VAL A 20 2.86 18.37 3.33
CA VAL A 20 1.89 17.89 4.32
C VAL A 20 1.97 16.38 4.47
N SER A 21 1.84 15.90 5.71
CA SER A 21 1.84 14.47 6.01
C SER A 21 0.64 13.75 5.37
N LYS A 22 0.83 12.50 4.96
CA LYS A 22 -0.26 11.72 4.33
C LYS A 22 -1.40 11.40 5.31
N THR A 23 -1.11 11.36 6.60
CA THR A 23 -2.11 11.15 7.66
C THR A 23 -3.06 12.34 7.72
N GLU A 24 -2.55 13.57 7.73
CA GLU A 24 -3.38 14.78 7.72
C GLU A 24 -4.22 14.91 6.45
N ILE A 25 -3.64 14.63 5.27
CA ILE A 25 -4.38 14.66 4.00
C ILE A 25 -5.53 13.65 4.04
N ARG A 26 -5.27 12.44 4.57
CA ARG A 26 -6.27 11.38 4.71
C ARG A 26 -7.41 11.81 5.61
N GLU A 27 -7.12 12.38 6.78
CA GLU A 27 -8.12 12.86 7.72
C GLU A 27 -8.97 14.00 7.14
N LYS A 28 -8.34 14.94 6.42
CA LYS A 28 -9.07 16.02 5.75
C LYS A 28 -10.00 15.49 4.66
N LEU A 29 -9.54 14.55 3.84
CA LEU A 29 -10.38 13.90 2.83
C LEU A 29 -11.51 13.09 3.47
N ALA A 30 -11.24 12.40 4.57
CA ALA A 30 -12.23 11.66 5.33
C ALA A 30 -13.36 12.59 5.83
N LYS A 31 -13.00 13.72 6.43
CA LYS A 31 -13.96 14.75 6.87
C LYS A 31 -14.74 15.36 5.70
N MET A 32 -14.06 15.72 4.61
CA MET A 32 -14.66 16.34 3.43
C MET A 32 -15.71 15.45 2.77
N TYR A 33 -15.41 14.15 2.65
CA TYR A 33 -16.31 13.18 2.02
C TYR A 33 -17.19 12.42 3.01
N LYS A 34 -17.16 12.78 4.30
CA LYS A 34 -17.94 12.16 5.38
C LYS A 34 -17.74 10.63 5.44
N VAL A 35 -16.50 10.19 5.32
CA VAL A 35 -16.09 8.77 5.43
C VAL A 35 -15.07 8.59 6.55
N THR A 36 -14.86 7.36 6.99
CA THR A 36 -13.79 7.06 7.95
C THR A 36 -12.42 7.13 7.26
N PRO A 37 -11.34 7.51 7.96
CA PRO A 37 -10.01 7.60 7.37
C PRO A 37 -9.47 6.24 6.91
N ASP A 38 -9.96 5.13 7.45
CA ASP A 38 -9.46 3.77 7.15
C ASP A 38 -9.73 3.33 5.71
N VAL A 39 -10.77 3.88 5.08
CA VAL A 39 -11.14 3.58 3.68
C VAL A 39 -10.49 4.53 2.67
N VAL A 40 -9.67 5.48 3.14
CA VAL A 40 -9.02 6.51 2.31
C VAL A 40 -7.54 6.19 2.10
N PHE A 41 -7.16 5.97 0.84
CA PHE A 41 -5.78 5.67 0.45
C PHE A 41 -5.22 6.80 -0.40
N VAL A 42 -4.15 7.43 0.10
CA VAL A 42 -3.45 8.55 -0.53
C VAL A 42 -2.06 8.14 -0.96
N PHE A 43 -1.68 8.41 -2.22
CA PHE A 43 -0.39 8.02 -2.77
C PHE A 43 0.09 8.95 -3.89
N GLY A 44 1.36 8.81 -4.25
CA GLY A 44 1.93 9.51 -5.41
C GLY A 44 2.09 11.02 -5.25
N PHE A 45 2.04 11.55 -4.02
CA PHE A 45 2.25 12.98 -3.78
C PHE A 45 3.63 13.44 -4.22
N LYS A 46 3.68 14.46 -5.06
CA LYS A 46 4.87 15.18 -5.50
C LYS A 46 4.65 16.68 -5.33
N THR A 47 5.62 17.35 -4.72
CA THR A 47 5.62 18.80 -4.55
C THR A 47 6.21 19.46 -5.79
N ASN A 48 5.61 20.57 -6.22
CA ASN A 48 6.16 21.37 -7.31
C ASN A 48 7.49 22.01 -6.92
N PHE A 49 8.35 22.29 -7.90
CA PHE A 49 9.55 23.09 -7.67
C PHE A 49 9.16 24.49 -7.16
N GLY A 50 9.88 25.00 -6.17
CA GLY A 50 9.50 26.21 -5.44
C GLY A 50 8.47 26.00 -4.32
N GLY A 51 7.90 24.80 -4.17
CA GLY A 51 7.01 24.46 -3.06
C GLY A 51 5.57 24.98 -3.21
N GLY A 52 4.87 25.11 -2.09
CA GLY A 52 3.53 25.71 -2.00
C GLY A 52 2.36 24.87 -2.54
N LYS A 53 2.59 23.99 -3.51
CA LYS A 53 1.59 23.07 -4.05
C LYS A 53 2.16 21.65 -4.20
N SER A 54 1.39 20.66 -3.76
CA SER A 54 1.65 19.24 -4.00
C SER A 54 0.47 18.60 -4.71
N THR A 55 0.75 17.73 -5.68
CA THR A 55 -0.26 16.97 -6.41
C THR A 55 -0.11 15.48 -6.14
N GLY A 56 -1.22 14.77 -5.98
CA GLY A 56 -1.21 13.34 -5.69
C GLY A 56 -2.54 12.68 -6.05
N PHE A 57 -2.69 11.42 -5.65
CA PHE A 57 -3.88 10.62 -5.93
C PHE A 57 -4.52 10.15 -4.63
N ALA A 58 -5.85 10.08 -4.65
CA ALA A 58 -6.64 9.53 -3.56
C ALA A 58 -7.66 8.50 -4.08
N LEU A 59 -7.81 7.42 -3.32
CA LEU A 59 -8.82 6.39 -3.52
C LEU A 59 -9.67 6.32 -2.26
N LEU A 60 -10.98 6.44 -2.42
CA LEU A 60 -11.96 6.28 -1.36
C LEU A 60 -12.75 5.02 -1.65
N TYR A 61 -12.59 3.99 -0.83
CA TYR A 61 -13.37 2.76 -0.93
C TYR A 61 -14.70 2.90 -0.21
N ASP A 62 -15.71 2.14 -0.66
CA ASP A 62 -17.00 2.10 0.01
C ASP A 62 -16.91 1.32 1.35
N THR A 63 -16.08 0.26 1.42
CA THR A 63 -15.81 -0.50 2.65
C THR A 63 -14.34 -0.93 2.79
N LEU A 64 -13.92 -1.23 4.01
CA LEU A 64 -12.54 -1.67 4.30
C LEU A 64 -12.23 -3.06 3.71
N ASP A 65 -13.20 -3.95 3.62
CA ASP A 65 -13.02 -5.29 3.05
C ASP A 65 -12.73 -5.23 1.54
N LEU A 66 -13.40 -4.33 0.84
CA LEU A 66 -13.15 -4.07 -0.57
C LEU A 66 -11.77 -3.43 -0.77
N ALA A 67 -11.36 -2.54 0.14
CA ALA A 67 -10.00 -2.00 0.14
C ALA A 67 -8.95 -3.12 0.31
N LYS A 68 -9.13 -4.04 1.27
CA LYS A 68 -8.21 -5.19 1.47
C LYS A 68 -8.16 -6.13 0.26
N LYS A 69 -9.28 -6.28 -0.47
CA LYS A 69 -9.38 -7.13 -1.65
C LYS A 69 -8.69 -6.54 -2.88
N PHE A 70 -8.90 -5.25 -3.15
CA PHE A 70 -8.46 -4.61 -4.40
C PHE A 70 -7.17 -3.81 -4.27
N GLU A 71 -6.84 -3.33 -3.08
CA GLU A 71 -5.68 -2.45 -2.94
C GLU A 71 -4.37 -3.23 -2.99
N PRO A 72 -3.34 -2.71 -3.69
CA PRO A 72 -2.04 -3.35 -3.71
C PRO A 72 -1.49 -3.57 -2.30
N LYS A 73 -1.00 -4.80 -2.03
CA LYS A 73 -0.48 -5.22 -0.70
C LYS A 73 0.56 -4.27 -0.08
N HIS A 74 1.37 -3.60 -0.91
CA HIS A 74 2.37 -2.64 -0.43
C HIS A 74 1.76 -1.37 0.17
N ARG A 75 0.55 -0.98 -0.26
CA ARG A 75 -0.18 0.16 0.33
C ARG A 75 -0.89 -0.25 1.60
N LEU A 76 -1.49 -1.44 1.63
CA LEU A 76 -2.04 -2.03 2.87
C LEU A 76 -0.96 -2.12 3.96
N ALA A 77 0.26 -2.53 3.61
CA ALA A 77 1.38 -2.58 4.55
C ALA A 77 1.78 -1.22 5.11
N ARG A 78 1.74 -0.14 4.31
CA ARG A 78 2.01 1.23 4.77
C ARG A 78 0.97 1.75 5.77
N HIS A 79 -0.21 1.13 5.80
CA HIS A 79 -1.29 1.44 6.73
C HIS A 79 -1.37 0.42 7.89
N GLY A 80 -0.42 -0.51 8.00
CA GLY A 80 -0.44 -1.54 9.04
C GLY A 80 -1.49 -2.65 8.85
N LEU A 81 -2.23 -2.65 7.74
CA LEU A 81 -3.32 -3.61 7.47
C LEU A 81 -2.82 -4.94 6.88
N TYR A 82 -1.53 -5.04 6.54
CA TYR A 82 -0.93 -6.24 5.96
C TYR A 82 0.55 -6.35 6.30
N GLU A 83 0.97 -7.50 6.84
CA GLU A 83 2.38 -7.79 7.05
C GLU A 83 2.87 -8.86 6.07
N LYS A 84 3.99 -8.61 5.39
CA LYS A 84 4.58 -9.57 4.46
C LYS A 84 5.69 -10.36 5.16
N LYS A 85 5.31 -11.45 5.83
CA LYS A 85 6.27 -12.44 6.33
C LYS A 85 6.82 -13.26 5.16
N ARG A 86 7.91 -12.80 4.52
CA ARG A 86 8.62 -13.59 3.50
C ARG A 86 10.13 -13.60 3.77
N PRO A 87 10.76 -14.79 3.72
CA PRO A 87 12.22 -14.88 3.74
C PRO A 87 12.81 -14.21 2.50
N THR A 88 14.09 -13.86 2.60
CA THR A 88 14.80 -13.12 1.56
C THR A 88 14.78 -13.87 0.22
N ARG A 89 14.92 -13.13 -0.89
CA ARG A 89 14.95 -13.73 -2.24
C ARG A 89 16.06 -14.78 -2.37
N LYS A 90 17.21 -14.55 -1.72
CA LYS A 90 18.38 -15.45 -1.71
C LYS A 90 18.03 -16.80 -1.06
N GLN A 91 17.56 -16.78 0.19
CA GLN A 91 17.15 -17.98 0.92
C GLN A 91 16.10 -18.80 0.16
N ARG A 92 15.12 -18.13 -0.47
CA ARG A 92 14.10 -18.81 -1.30
C ARG A 92 14.69 -19.50 -2.53
N LYS A 93 15.66 -18.85 -3.20
CA LYS A 93 16.33 -19.42 -4.37
C LYS A 93 17.24 -20.59 -3.98
N GLU A 94 17.99 -20.46 -2.90
CA GLU A 94 18.83 -21.53 -2.36
C GLU A 94 18.00 -22.73 -1.95
N ARG A 95 16.92 -22.54 -1.17
CA ARG A 95 15.97 -23.60 -0.82
C ARG A 95 15.41 -24.29 -2.06
N LYS A 96 14.98 -23.52 -3.07
CA LYS A 96 14.51 -24.06 -4.36
C LYS A 96 15.57 -24.93 -5.03
N ASN A 97 16.83 -24.49 -5.08
CA ASN A 97 17.92 -25.22 -5.71
C ASN A 97 18.28 -26.49 -4.93
N ARG A 98 18.27 -26.48 -3.59
CA ARG A 98 18.43 -27.69 -2.76
C ARG A 98 17.30 -28.69 -3.00
N MET A 99 16.05 -28.24 -3.04
CA MET A 99 14.88 -29.10 -3.29
C MET A 99 14.88 -29.72 -4.70
N LYS A 100 15.49 -29.06 -5.70
CA LYS A 100 15.63 -29.63 -7.04
C LYS A 100 16.57 -30.83 -7.11
N LYS A 101 17.53 -30.97 -6.18
CA LYS A 101 18.52 -32.06 -6.16
C LYS A 101 17.98 -33.38 -5.58
N VAL A 102 16.79 -33.38 -4.99
CA VAL A 102 16.17 -34.56 -4.36
C VAL A 102 14.80 -34.88 -4.96
N ARG A 103 14.38 -36.15 -4.91
CA ARG A 103 13.12 -36.64 -5.51
C ARG A 103 12.13 -37.15 -4.44
N GLY A 104 10.85 -37.11 -4.76
CA GLY A 104 9.78 -37.67 -3.92
C GLY A 104 9.70 -37.05 -2.53
N THR A 105 9.43 -37.87 -1.52
CA THR A 105 9.28 -37.48 -0.11
C THR A 105 10.53 -36.84 0.49
N LYS A 106 11.72 -37.02 -0.12
CA LYS A 106 12.96 -36.36 0.35
C LYS A 106 12.92 -34.82 0.21
N LYS A 107 12.03 -34.25 -0.64
CA LYS A 107 11.87 -32.80 -0.80
C LYS A 107 11.31 -32.09 0.44
N SER A 108 10.45 -32.75 1.21
CA SER A 108 9.84 -32.14 2.40
C SER A 108 10.89 -31.88 3.49
N LYS A 109 11.81 -32.85 3.70
CA LYS A 109 12.93 -32.71 4.66
C LYS A 109 13.84 -31.54 4.32
N VAL A 110 14.22 -31.37 3.05
CA VAL A 110 15.08 -30.27 2.58
C VAL A 110 14.35 -28.91 2.57
N GLY A 111 13.02 -28.93 2.40
CA GLY A 111 12.19 -27.73 2.42
C GLY A 111 11.80 -27.25 3.81
N ALA A 112 11.99 -28.06 4.85
CA ALA A 112 11.82 -27.64 6.25
C ALA A 112 13.03 -26.82 6.76
N ALA A 113 14.23 -27.17 6.29
CA ALA A 113 15.48 -26.42 6.50
C ALA A 113 15.63 -25.20 5.57
#